data_AF-A0AAW9A816-F1
#
_entry.id   AF-A0AAW9A816-F1
#
_cell.length_a   1.000
_cell.length_b   1.000
_cell.length_c   1.000
_cell.angle_alpha   90.00
_cell.angle_beta   90.00
_cell.angle_gamma   90.00
#
_symmetry.space_group_name_H-M   'P 1'
#
loop_
_entity.id
_entity.type
_entity.pdbx_description
1 polymer ?
#
loop_
_entity_poly.entity_id
_entity_poly.type
_entity_poly.pdbx_seq_one_letter_code
_entity_poly.pdbx_strand_id
1 'polypeptide(L)'
;MHKLLKNEKGFTFLESIFHLLIAAIFLQFVVLFFYWKSPIERQLEDYFATEWELFAIDLQTLLLEVEDFNVAAGNQSISFINKRGKIQVGQAGTLIRKTTHDSGYIPLFTNVANTTFIVDGHELLLKVKMLDGSVRERRFAIGSYSE
;
A
#
# COMPACT_ATOMS: atom_id res chain seq x y z
N MET A 1 -58.81 42.79 6.57
CA MET A 1 -57.67 42.11 7.23
C MET A 1 -57.92 40.61 7.16
N HIS A 2 -57.44 39.93 6.12
CA HIS A 2 -57.68 38.50 5.86
C HIS A 2 -56.62 37.67 6.60
N LYS A 3 -57.05 36.83 7.54
CA LYS A 3 -56.16 35.93 8.29
C LYS A 3 -55.85 34.73 7.40
N LEU A 4 -54.64 34.68 6.84
CA LEU A 4 -54.10 33.48 6.19
C LEU A 4 -53.85 32.43 7.28
N LEU A 5 -54.85 31.59 7.56
CA LEU A 5 -54.64 30.36 8.33
C LEU A 5 -53.85 29.40 7.46
N LYS A 6 -52.54 29.37 7.70
CA LYS A 6 -51.61 28.44 7.07
C LYS A 6 -51.99 27.03 7.50
N ASN A 7 -52.45 26.22 6.56
CA ASN A 7 -52.89 24.85 6.78
C ASN A 7 -51.66 23.95 6.97
N GLU A 8 -51.10 23.94 8.16
CA GLU A 8 -49.99 23.05 8.54
C GLU A 8 -50.58 21.64 8.74
N LYS A 9 -50.67 20.86 7.65
CA LYS A 9 -51.08 19.45 7.68
C LYS A 9 -49.98 18.65 8.36
N GLY A 10 -50.13 18.40 9.66
CA GLY A 10 -49.26 17.49 10.41
C GLY A 10 -49.35 16.06 9.87
N PHE A 11 -48.26 15.30 10.04
CA PHE A 11 -48.22 13.88 9.72
C PHE A 11 -49.26 13.13 10.55
N THR A 12 -49.99 12.22 9.92
CA THR A 12 -50.81 11.28 10.68
C THR A 12 -49.92 10.28 11.41
N PHE A 13 -50.41 9.72 12.52
CA PHE A 13 -49.68 8.68 13.25
C PHE A 13 -49.34 7.48 12.35
N LEU A 14 -50.27 7.09 11.47
CA LEU A 14 -50.08 6.01 10.51
C LEU A 14 -48.96 6.33 9.50
N GLU A 15 -48.94 7.56 8.97
CA GLU A 15 -47.89 8.03 8.06
C GLU A 15 -46.52 8.04 8.73
N SER A 16 -46.46 8.42 10.01
CA SER A 16 -45.22 8.37 10.81
C SER A 16 -44.72 6.93 11.00
N ILE A 17 -45.61 5.96 11.20
CA ILE A 17 -45.24 4.52 11.24
C ILE A 17 -44.67 4.07 9.90
N PHE A 18 -45.28 4.46 8.78
CA PHE A 18 -44.76 4.11 7.45
C PHE A 18 -43.38 4.72 7.21
N HIS A 19 -43.16 5.98 7.58
CA HIS A 19 -41.83 6.60 7.49
C HIS A 19 -40.80 5.86 8.34
N LEU A 20 -41.16 5.43 9.56
CA LEU A 20 -40.26 4.69 10.43
C LEU A 20 -39.94 3.29 9.87
N LEU A 21 -40.91 2.59 9.28
CA LEU A 21 -40.69 1.31 8.60
C LEU A 21 -39.76 1.46 7.40
N ILE A 22 -39.99 2.47 6.57
CA ILE A 22 -39.13 2.78 5.42
C ILE A 22 -37.71 3.09 5.90
N ALA A 23 -37.56 3.93 6.93
CA ALA A 23 -36.26 4.26 7.51
C ALA A 23 -35.56 3.02 8.09
N ALA A 24 -36.29 2.12 8.75
CA ALA A 24 -35.74 0.88 9.28
C ALA A 24 -35.22 -0.04 8.17
N ILE A 25 -35.93 -0.13 7.04
CA ILE A 25 -35.46 -0.86 5.85
C ILE A 25 -34.19 -0.22 5.29
N PHE A 26 -34.12 1.11 5.20
CA PHE A 26 -32.90 1.81 4.79
C PHE A 26 -31.72 1.56 5.73
N LEU A 27 -31.97 1.50 7.04
CA LEU A 27 -30.93 1.21 8.02
C LEU A 27 -30.34 -0.20 7.85
N GLN A 28 -31.16 -1.18 7.44
CA GLN A 28 -30.68 -2.53 7.13
C GLN A 28 -29.71 -2.54 5.94
N PHE A 29 -29.93 -1.71 4.92
CA PHE A 29 -28.98 -1.58 3.80
C PHE A 29 -27.63 -1.00 4.24
N VAL A 30 -27.62 -0.08 5.22
CA VAL A 30 -26.37 0.43 5.80
C VAL A 30 -25.59 -0.69 6.50
N VAL A 31 -26.28 -1.53 7.29
CA VAL A 31 -25.65 -2.69 7.95
C VAL A 31 -25.10 -3.68 6.91
N LEU A 32 -25.87 -3.98 5.87
CA LEU A 32 -25.46 -4.88 4.80
C LEU A 32 -24.23 -4.34 4.03
N PHE A 33 -24.16 -3.04 3.80
CA PHE A 33 -23.00 -2.38 3.19
C PHE A 33 -21.72 -2.61 4.00
N PHE A 34 -21.76 -2.40 5.32
CA PHE A 34 -20.59 -2.62 6.17
C PHE A 34 -20.22 -4.11 6.28
N TYR A 35 -21.21 -5.00 6.33
CA TYR A 35 -20.98 -6.45 6.32
C TYR A 35 -20.27 -6.91 5.04
N TRP A 36 -20.70 -6.42 3.87
CA TRP A 36 -20.07 -6.74 2.58
C TRP A 36 -18.69 -6.11 2.40
N LYS A 37 -18.46 -4.90 2.95
CA LYS A 37 -17.18 -4.20 2.86
C LYS A 37 -16.06 -4.89 3.65
N SER A 38 -16.36 -5.42 4.83
CA SER A 38 -15.34 -5.99 5.73
C SER A 38 -14.44 -7.06 5.10
N PRO A 39 -14.93 -8.07 4.37
CA PRO A 39 -14.06 -9.07 3.73
C PRO A 39 -13.16 -8.48 2.64
N ILE A 40 -13.59 -7.41 1.95
CA ILE A 40 -12.80 -6.76 0.90
C ILE A 40 -11.55 -6.09 1.48
N GLU A 41 -11.70 -5.43 2.64
CA GLU A 41 -10.55 -4.80 3.32
C GLU A 41 -9.52 -5.83 3.76
N ARG A 42 -9.97 -6.96 4.33
CA ARG A 42 -9.07 -8.05 4.74
C ARG A 42 -8.31 -8.64 3.56
N GLN A 43 -8.99 -8.87 2.43
CA GLN A 43 -8.34 -9.35 1.21
C GLN A 43 -7.28 -8.38 0.68
N LEU A 44 -7.51 -7.06 0.80
CA LEU A 44 -6.53 -6.05 0.43
C LEU A 44 -5.29 -6.07 1.35
N GLU A 45 -5.50 -6.20 2.66
CA GLU A 45 -4.41 -6.31 3.63
C GLU A 45 -3.56 -7.56 3.38
N ASP A 46 -4.21 -8.71 3.16
CA ASP A 46 -3.56 -9.97 2.81
C ASP A 46 -2.78 -9.86 1.49
N TYR A 47 -3.32 -9.13 0.51
CA TYR A 47 -2.64 -8.87 -0.77
C TYR A 47 -1.33 -8.11 -0.56
N PHE A 48 -1.34 -6.97 0.14
CA PHE A 48 -0.13 -6.19 0.39
C PHE A 48 0.87 -6.93 1.29
N ALA A 49 0.39 -7.76 2.21
CA ALA A 49 1.25 -8.65 2.99
C ALA A 49 1.97 -9.66 2.10
N THR A 50 1.24 -10.29 1.17
CA THR A 50 1.80 -11.26 0.23
C THR A 50 2.78 -10.60 -0.75
N GLU A 51 2.41 -9.43 -1.31
CA GLU A 51 3.26 -8.66 -2.22
C GLU A 51 4.59 -8.29 -1.57
N TRP A 52 4.55 -7.87 -0.29
CA TRP A 52 5.75 -7.55 0.48
C TRP A 52 6.68 -8.75 0.68
N GLU A 53 6.13 -9.93 0.98
CA GLU A 53 6.95 -11.13 1.15
C GLU A 53 7.58 -11.58 -0.18
N LEU A 54 6.83 -11.54 -1.28
CA LEU A 54 7.37 -11.82 -2.62
C LEU A 54 8.48 -10.84 -2.99
N PHE A 55 8.25 -9.54 -2.77
CA PHE A 55 9.25 -8.51 -2.98
C PHE A 55 10.53 -8.76 -2.16
N ALA A 56 10.38 -9.13 -0.88
CA ALA A 56 11.51 -9.41 -0.03
C ALA A 56 12.33 -10.61 -0.52
N ILE A 57 11.67 -11.69 -0.95
CA ILE A 57 12.34 -12.87 -1.51
C ILE A 57 13.10 -12.50 -2.79
N ASP A 58 12.46 -11.76 -3.69
CA ASP A 58 13.07 -11.31 -4.94
C ASP A 58 14.27 -10.41 -4.68
N LEU A 59 14.14 -9.44 -3.77
CA LEU A 59 15.24 -8.55 -3.41
C LEU A 59 16.40 -9.31 -2.77
N GLN A 60 16.13 -10.23 -1.84
CA GLN A 60 17.17 -11.06 -1.24
C GLN A 60 17.93 -11.86 -2.31
N THR A 61 17.21 -12.42 -3.28
CA THR A 61 17.81 -13.19 -4.39
C THR A 61 18.73 -12.32 -5.25
N LEU A 62 18.37 -11.06 -5.47
CA LEU A 62 19.20 -10.12 -6.22
C LEU A 62 20.49 -9.75 -5.47
N LEU A 63 20.47 -9.79 -4.14
CA LEU A 63 21.56 -9.39 -3.25
C LEU A 63 22.51 -10.54 -2.86
N LEU A 64 22.22 -11.80 -3.25
CA LEU A 64 23.04 -12.96 -2.88
C LEU A 64 24.45 -12.99 -3.49
N GLU A 65 24.63 -12.42 -4.67
CA GLU A 65 25.90 -12.44 -5.41
C GLU A 65 26.15 -11.06 -5.99
N VAL A 66 26.65 -10.14 -5.16
CA VAL A 66 26.86 -8.74 -5.53
C VAL A 66 28.35 -8.44 -5.54
N GLU A 67 28.86 -7.94 -6.66
CA GLU A 67 30.27 -7.56 -6.81
C GLU A 67 30.53 -6.12 -6.37
N ASP A 68 29.57 -5.23 -6.59
CA ASP A 68 29.64 -3.82 -6.23
C ASP A 68 28.27 -3.36 -5.72
N PHE A 69 28.25 -2.55 -4.66
CA PHE A 69 27.04 -2.07 -4.00
C PHE A 69 27.17 -0.61 -3.61
N ASN A 70 26.19 0.20 -4.01
CA ASN A 70 26.13 1.61 -3.67
C ASN A 70 24.71 2.06 -3.33
N VAL A 71 24.58 2.94 -2.33
CA VAL A 71 23.33 3.62 -2.00
C VAL A 71 23.32 4.99 -2.68
N ALA A 72 22.23 5.32 -3.37
CA ALA A 72 22.11 6.54 -4.15
C ALA A 72 20.80 7.30 -3.85
N ALA A 73 20.72 8.53 -4.37
CA ALA A 73 19.54 9.40 -4.26
C ALA A 73 19.09 9.62 -2.80
N GLY A 74 20.04 9.92 -1.89
CA GLY A 74 19.72 10.21 -0.49
C GLY A 74 19.02 9.06 0.22
N ASN A 75 19.52 7.83 0.05
CA ASN A 75 18.98 6.60 0.63
C ASN A 75 17.64 6.14 0.03
N GLN A 76 17.22 6.64 -1.13
CA GLN A 76 15.97 6.21 -1.78
C GLN A 76 16.17 5.17 -2.89
N SER A 77 17.43 4.83 -3.19
CA SER A 77 17.77 3.80 -4.17
C SER A 77 19.08 3.10 -3.84
N ILE A 78 19.24 1.90 -4.35
CA ILE A 78 20.46 1.10 -4.36
C ILE A 78 20.82 0.76 -5.81
N SER A 79 22.12 0.72 -6.09
CA SER A 79 22.68 0.28 -7.37
C SER A 79 23.74 -0.76 -7.08
N PHE A 80 23.70 -1.88 -7.80
CA PHE A 80 24.66 -2.96 -7.63
C PHE A 80 24.91 -3.72 -8.92
N ILE A 81 26.00 -4.48 -8.96
CA ILE A 81 26.37 -5.34 -10.09
C ILE A 81 26.26 -6.81 -9.62
N ASN A 82 25.57 -7.62 -10.41
CA ASN A 82 25.54 -9.08 -10.23
C ASN A 82 25.70 -9.80 -11.58
N LYS A 83 25.58 -11.14 -11.59
CA LYS A 83 25.65 -11.97 -12.81
C LYS A 83 24.70 -11.54 -13.93
N ARG A 84 23.66 -10.77 -13.63
CA ARG A 84 22.66 -10.25 -14.58
C ARG A 84 22.99 -8.84 -15.09
N GLY A 85 24.12 -8.28 -14.69
CA GLY A 85 24.60 -6.95 -15.03
C GLY A 85 24.29 -5.90 -13.96
N LYS A 86 24.32 -4.63 -14.36
CA LYS A 86 24.02 -3.50 -13.47
C LYS A 86 22.52 -3.40 -13.20
N ILE A 87 22.16 -3.44 -11.92
CA ILE A 87 20.79 -3.35 -11.43
C ILE A 87 20.66 -2.15 -10.53
N GLN A 88 19.58 -1.39 -10.71
CA GLN A 88 19.18 -0.34 -9.78
C GLN A 88 17.80 -0.66 -9.20
N VAL A 89 17.66 -0.62 -7.88
CA VAL A 89 16.37 -0.75 -7.20
C VAL A 89 16.11 0.53 -6.42
N GLY A 90 14.95 1.13 -6.60
CA GLY A 90 14.63 2.38 -5.91
C GLY A 90 13.20 2.83 -6.08
N GLN A 91 12.81 3.84 -5.32
CA GLN A 91 11.48 4.41 -5.39
C GLN A 91 11.30 5.23 -6.68
N ALA A 92 10.15 5.07 -7.33
CA ALA A 92 9.69 5.92 -8.42
C ALA A 92 8.20 6.20 -8.24
N GLY A 93 7.86 7.43 -7.84
CA GLY A 93 6.49 7.77 -7.48
C GLY A 93 6.00 6.94 -6.30
N THR A 94 4.92 6.18 -6.50
CA THR A 94 4.27 5.38 -5.46
C THR A 94 4.64 3.89 -5.45
N LEU A 95 5.77 3.54 -6.05
CA LEU A 95 6.26 2.16 -6.14
C LEU A 95 7.78 2.08 -6.01
N ILE A 96 8.28 0.90 -5.66
CA ILE A 96 9.68 0.50 -5.80
C ILE A 96 9.80 -0.27 -7.12
N ARG A 97 10.78 0.11 -7.93
CA ARG A 97 11.07 -0.55 -9.21
C ARG A 97 12.51 -1.00 -9.30
N LYS A 98 12.71 -2.05 -10.10
CA LYS A 98 13.99 -2.48 -10.63
C LYS A 98 14.19 -1.88 -12.01
N THR A 99 15.40 -1.39 -12.27
CA THR A 99 15.87 -0.96 -13.57
C THR A 99 17.12 -1.75 -13.92
N THR A 100 17.16 -2.32 -15.11
CA THR A 100 18.35 -2.92 -15.70
C THR A 100 18.77 -2.09 -16.90
N HIS A 101 20.06 -2.09 -17.24
CA HIS A 101 20.60 -1.27 -18.31
C HIS A 101 19.87 -1.48 -19.66
N ASP A 102 19.39 -2.71 -19.93
CA ASP A 102 18.85 -3.08 -21.25
C ASP A 102 17.38 -3.55 -21.25
N SER A 103 16.71 -3.67 -20.09
CA SER A 103 15.42 -4.40 -19.99
C SER A 103 14.23 -3.59 -19.44
N GLY A 104 14.38 -2.27 -19.31
CA GLY A 104 13.29 -1.39 -18.90
C GLY A 104 13.00 -1.39 -17.40
N TYR A 105 11.79 -0.92 -17.04
CA TYR A 105 11.36 -0.73 -15.66
C TYR A 105 10.43 -1.85 -15.22
N ILE A 106 10.80 -2.58 -14.16
CA ILE A 106 9.98 -3.64 -13.59
C ILE A 106 9.52 -3.19 -12.20
N PRO A 107 8.21 -2.98 -11.97
CA PRO A 107 7.69 -2.71 -10.64
C PRO A 107 7.91 -3.93 -9.75
N LEU A 108 8.39 -3.71 -8.53
CA LEU A 108 8.65 -4.77 -7.55
C LEU A 108 7.71 -4.70 -6.34
N PHE A 109 7.33 -3.49 -5.92
CA PHE A 109 6.44 -3.29 -4.78
C PHE A 109 5.65 -1.99 -4.93
N THR A 110 4.35 -2.03 -4.71
CA THR A 110 3.44 -0.90 -4.91
C THR A 110 2.95 -0.29 -3.60
N ASN A 111 2.12 0.75 -3.70
CA ASN A 111 1.49 1.42 -2.56
C ASN A 111 2.50 2.06 -1.58
N VAL A 112 3.64 2.51 -2.11
CA VAL A 112 4.75 3.10 -1.35
C VAL A 112 4.63 4.62 -1.29
N ALA A 113 4.72 5.18 -0.09
CA ALA A 113 4.84 6.62 0.12
C ALA A 113 6.30 7.08 0.14
N ASN A 114 7.15 6.35 0.87
CA ASN A 114 8.57 6.67 1.00
C ASN A 114 9.40 5.42 1.29
N THR A 115 10.60 5.37 0.73
CA THR A 115 11.56 4.28 0.95
C THR A 115 12.87 4.81 1.51
N THR A 116 13.51 4.03 2.39
CA THR A 116 14.85 4.32 2.90
C THR A 116 15.69 3.05 2.95
N PHE A 117 16.83 3.10 2.28
CA PHE A 117 17.86 2.07 2.22
C PHE A 117 19.03 2.49 3.10
N ILE A 118 19.40 1.65 4.07
CA ILE A 118 20.49 1.90 5.02
C ILE A 118 21.40 0.69 4.97
N VAL A 119 22.68 0.90 4.65
CA VAL A 119 23.69 -0.16 4.68
C VAL A 119 24.39 -0.15 6.04
N ASP A 120 24.51 -1.33 6.63
CA ASP A 120 25.24 -1.57 7.86
C ASP A 120 26.13 -2.81 7.68
N GLY A 121 27.39 -2.59 7.31
CA GLY A 121 28.33 -3.67 6.95
C GLY A 121 27.82 -4.50 5.76
N HIS A 122 27.55 -5.78 6.01
CA HIS A 122 27.03 -6.73 5.01
C HIS A 122 25.50 -6.86 5.03
N GLU A 123 24.80 -5.98 5.75
CA GLU A 123 23.34 -5.95 5.78
C GLU A 123 22.80 -4.69 5.11
N LEU A 124 21.69 -4.86 4.39
CA LEU A 124 20.84 -3.76 3.90
C LEU A 124 19.56 -3.74 4.73
N LEU A 125 19.34 -2.67 5.48
CA LEU A 125 18.05 -2.36 6.10
C LEU A 125 17.20 -1.54 5.14
N LEU A 126 16.06 -2.12 4.74
CA LEU A 126 15.04 -1.44 3.96
C LEU A 126 13.87 -1.05 4.87
N LYS A 127 13.52 0.23 4.85
CA LYS A 127 12.32 0.77 5.49
C LYS A 127 11.39 1.34 4.43
N VAL A 128 10.13 0.91 4.44
CA VAL A 128 9.10 1.36 3.51
C VAL A 128 7.90 1.87 4.28
N LYS A 129 7.57 3.14 4.07
CA LYS A 129 6.31 3.73 4.52
C LYS A 129 5.29 3.61 3.40
N MET A 130 4.14 2.99 3.68
CA MET A 130 3.05 2.77 2.75
C MET A 130 2.13 4.00 2.67
N LEU A 131 1.31 4.12 1.63
CA LEU A 131 0.34 5.22 1.48
C LEU A 131 -0.76 5.19 2.55
N ASP A 132 -1.08 4.02 3.10
CA ASP A 132 -2.02 3.86 4.22
C ASP A 132 -1.42 4.25 5.59
N GLY A 133 -0.13 4.62 5.62
CA GLY A 133 0.60 5.01 6.82
C GLY A 133 1.29 3.87 7.57
N SER A 134 1.05 2.61 7.18
CA SER A 134 1.78 1.47 7.73
C SER A 134 3.26 1.52 7.35
N VAL A 135 4.10 0.89 8.17
CA VAL A 135 5.56 0.84 7.97
C VAL A 135 6.00 -0.60 7.93
N ARG A 136 6.80 -0.94 6.93
CA ARG A 136 7.41 -2.26 6.75
C ARG A 136 8.92 -2.12 6.78
N GLU A 137 9.56 -3.01 7.52
CA GLU A 137 11.02 -3.04 7.64
C GLU A 137 11.55 -4.46 7.43
N ARG A 138 12.65 -4.59 6.71
CA ARG A 138 13.36 -5.87 6.56
C ARG A 138 14.85 -5.66 6.35
N ARG A 139 15.63 -6.60 6.88
CA ARG A 139 17.06 -6.69 6.66
C ARG A 139 17.36 -7.75 5.61
N PHE A 140 18.32 -7.47 4.75
CA PHE A 140 18.80 -8.36 3.71
C PHE A 140 20.29 -8.55 3.85
N ALA A 141 20.75 -9.78 3.66
CA ALA A 141 22.18 -10.05 3.56
C ALA A 141 22.67 -9.64 2.17
N ILE A 142 23.80 -8.92 2.11
CA ILE A 142 24.52 -8.58 0.89
C ILE A 142 25.65 -9.60 0.73
N GLY A 143 25.58 -10.43 -0.31
CA GLY A 143 26.55 -11.49 -0.55
C GLY A 143 27.86 -10.97 -1.11
N SER A 144 28.97 -11.33 -0.46
CA SER A 144 30.38 -11.08 -0.79
C SER A 144 30.69 -9.72 -1.42
N TYR A 145 30.61 -8.67 -0.61
CA TYR A 145 31.23 -7.37 -0.90
C TYR A 145 32.72 -7.44 -0.54
N SER A 146 33.63 -7.28 -1.51
CA SER A 146 35.02 -6.92 -1.21
C SER A 146 35.11 -5.41 -1.08
N GLU A 147 35.52 -4.92 0.09
CA GLU A 147 35.80 -3.49 0.34
C GLU A 147 36.74 -2.85 -0.69
#